data_AF-A0A450SWQ4-F1
#
_entry.id   AF-A0A450SWQ4-F1
#
_cell.length_a   1.000
_cell.length_b   1.000
_cell.length_c   1.000
_cell.angle_alpha   90.00
_cell.angle_beta   90.00
_cell.angle_gamma   90.00
#
_symmetry.space_group_name_H-M   'P 1'
#
loop_
_entity.id
_entity.type
_entity.pdbx_description
1 polymer ?
#
loop_
_entity_poly.entity_id
_entity_poly.type
_entity_poly.pdbx_seq_one_letter_code
_entity_poly.pdbx_strand_id
1 'polypeptide(L)'
;MPLEMIEEVQEGRKEDLLFEWIRDDSNRDALLLQEGFDNALFQRVVDNGYASDLTDDELGQLGRDPILVAYAMAGDERCVVTAEVSKPKRKRQNRHIPDVCRSLSVQCCNTFTLTRALGFRTSWKG
;
A
#
# COMPACT_ATOMS: atom_id res chain seq x y z
N MET A 1 -3.86 -2.51 9.20
CA MET A 1 -3.82 -1.50 8.14
C MET A 1 -3.37 -0.19 8.75
N PRO A 2 -2.35 0.47 8.15
CA PRO A 2 -1.94 1.80 8.56
C PRO A 2 -3.11 2.80 8.61
N LEU A 3 -3.07 3.75 9.54
CA LEU A 3 -4.09 4.79 9.66
C LEU A 3 -4.28 5.54 8.33
N GLU A 4 -3.17 5.80 7.65
CA GLU A 4 -3.15 6.55 6.41
C GLU A 4 -3.91 5.83 5.29
N MET A 5 -3.92 4.50 5.27
CA MET A 5 -4.71 3.76 4.28
C MET A 5 -6.21 3.80 4.62
N ILE A 6 -6.57 3.84 5.91
CA ILE A 6 -7.98 4.00 6.34
C ILE A 6 -8.50 5.37 5.91
N GLU A 7 -7.71 6.42 6.13
CA GLU A 7 -8.06 7.79 5.73
C GLU A 7 -8.22 7.91 4.20
N GLU A 8 -7.36 7.26 3.42
CA GLU A 8 -7.49 7.22 1.95
C GLU A 8 -8.81 6.61 1.49
N VAL A 9 -9.22 5.50 2.11
CA VAL A 9 -10.53 4.88 1.84
C VAL A 9 -11.66 5.85 2.20
N GLN A 10 -11.51 6.64 3.27
CA GLN A 10 -12.50 7.61 3.72
C GLN A 10 -12.56 8.90 2.86
N GLU A 11 -11.51 9.22 2.11
CA GLU A 11 -11.52 10.29 1.10
C GLU A 11 -12.30 9.89 -0.16
N GLY A 12 -12.64 8.61 -0.31
CA GLY A 12 -13.43 8.06 -1.40
C GLY A 12 -14.91 8.49 -1.40
N ARG A 13 -15.73 7.73 -2.15
CA ARG A 13 -17.16 8.02 -2.30
C ARG A 13 -17.90 7.75 -0.99
N LYS A 14 -18.55 8.78 -0.45
CA LYS A 14 -19.27 8.70 0.84
C LYS A 14 -20.51 7.79 0.84
N GLU A 15 -21.03 7.46 -0.35
CA GLU A 15 -22.18 6.57 -0.55
C GLU A 15 -21.75 5.12 -0.83
N ASP A 16 -20.48 4.77 -0.59
CA ASP A 16 -19.93 3.44 -0.83
C ASP A 16 -20.08 2.53 0.40
N LEU A 17 -20.48 1.26 0.20
CA LEU A 17 -20.58 0.27 1.27
C LEU A 17 -19.26 0.08 2.02
N LEU A 18 -18.12 0.21 1.33
CA LEU A 18 -16.79 0.15 1.93
C LEU A 18 -16.55 1.35 2.87
N PHE A 19 -17.03 2.54 2.49
CA PHE A 19 -16.92 3.75 3.32
C PHE A 19 -17.74 3.61 4.60
N GLU A 20 -18.97 3.10 4.51
CA GLU A 20 -19.79 2.84 5.69
C GLU A 20 -19.16 1.76 6.58
N TRP A 21 -18.69 0.67 5.98
CA TRP A 21 -18.10 -0.46 6.69
C TRP A 21 -16.83 -0.10 7.46
N ILE A 22 -15.92 0.69 6.85
CA ILE A 22 -14.66 1.09 7.50
C ILE A 22 -14.85 2.14 8.61
N ARG A 23 -16.01 2.80 8.66
CA ARG A 23 -16.35 3.79 9.69
C ARG A 23 -17.00 3.20 10.92
N ASP A 24 -17.48 1.97 10.83
CA ASP A 24 -17.89 1.22 12.01
C ASP A 24 -16.66 0.97 12.89
N ASP A 25 -16.74 1.39 14.17
CA ASP A 25 -15.61 1.35 15.09
C ASP A 25 -15.06 -0.07 15.26
N SER A 26 -15.92 -1.10 15.23
CA SER A 26 -15.48 -2.49 15.39
C SER A 26 -14.64 -2.97 14.21
N ASN A 27 -15.02 -2.62 12.97
CA ASN A 27 -14.25 -2.95 11.79
C ASN A 27 -12.96 -2.13 11.71
N ARG A 28 -13.06 -0.84 12.00
CA ARG A 28 -11.92 0.07 12.02
C ARG A 28 -10.86 -0.39 12.99
N ASP A 29 -11.23 -0.67 14.23
CA ASP A 29 -10.29 -1.04 15.29
C ASP A 29 -9.70 -2.44 15.07
N ALA A 30 -10.47 -3.37 14.50
CA ALA A 30 -9.97 -4.69 14.12
C ALA A 30 -8.95 -4.63 12.97
N LEU A 31 -9.08 -3.64 12.08
CA LEU A 31 -8.16 -3.45 10.97
C LEU A 31 -6.98 -2.54 11.31
N LEU A 32 -7.13 -1.55 12.18
CA LEU A 32 -6.13 -0.54 12.43
C LEU A 32 -4.85 -1.16 13.02
N LEU A 33 -3.72 -0.85 12.40
CA LEU A 33 -2.41 -1.24 12.90
C LEU A 33 -2.02 -0.29 14.04
N GLN A 34 -1.82 -0.83 15.24
CA GLN A 34 -1.54 -0.06 16.46
C GLN A 34 -0.04 0.26 16.59
N GLU A 35 0.53 0.88 15.56
CA GLU A 35 1.92 1.32 15.55
C GLU A 35 2.06 2.72 14.94
N GLY A 36 3.16 3.39 15.27
CA GLY A 36 3.45 4.72 14.77
C GLY A 36 4.13 4.69 13.40
N PHE A 37 3.92 5.75 12.63
CA PHE A 37 4.61 5.99 11.37
C PHE A 37 6.12 6.24 11.58
N ASP A 38 6.96 5.51 10.85
CA ASP A 38 8.42 5.67 10.88
C ASP A 38 8.90 6.56 9.72
N ASN A 39 9.26 7.80 10.06
CA ASN A 39 9.78 8.78 9.11
C ASN A 39 11.10 8.35 8.45
N ALA A 40 11.95 7.58 9.14
CA ALA A 40 13.22 7.13 8.58
C ALA A 40 12.99 6.06 7.51
N LEU A 41 12.03 5.15 7.74
CA LEU A 41 11.61 4.19 6.71
C LEU A 41 10.95 4.90 5.53
N PHE A 42 10.08 5.88 5.77
CA PHE A 42 9.50 6.68 4.70
C PHE A 42 10.56 7.37 3.83
N GLN A 43 11.51 8.07 4.45
CA GLN A 43 12.58 8.76 3.71
C GLN A 43 13.41 7.76 2.90
N ARG A 44 13.71 6.59 3.49
CA ARG A 44 14.41 5.51 2.78
C ARG A 44 13.64 5.02 1.56
N VAL A 45 12.32 4.90 1.66
CA VAL A 45 11.44 4.51 0.54
C VAL A 45 11.46 5.59 -0.54
N VAL A 46 11.36 6.87 -0.20
CA VAL A 46 11.41 7.96 -1.16
C VAL A 46 12.75 7.96 -1.91
N ASP A 47 13.86 7.97 -1.17
CA ASP A 47 15.20 8.14 -1.73
C ASP A 47 15.62 6.95 -2.61
N ASN A 48 15.37 5.72 -2.13
CA ASN A 48 15.86 4.50 -2.77
C ASN A 48 14.79 3.80 -3.62
N GLY A 49 13.51 4.07 -3.35
CA GLY A 49 12.37 3.54 -4.07
C GLY A 49 11.91 4.43 -5.21
N TYR A 50 12.12 5.75 -5.16
CA TYR A 50 11.67 6.69 -6.20
C TYR A 50 12.82 7.53 -6.75
N ALA A 51 13.24 8.55 -6.00
CA ALA A 51 14.42 9.39 -6.23
C ALA A 51 14.68 10.26 -4.99
N SER A 52 15.95 10.61 -4.74
CA SER A 52 16.36 11.44 -3.58
C SER A 52 16.17 12.95 -3.78
N ASP A 53 15.81 13.36 -4.99
CA ASP A 53 15.74 14.75 -5.44
C ASP A 53 14.39 15.06 -6.10
N LEU A 54 13.30 14.46 -5.60
CA LEU A 54 11.95 14.77 -6.06
C LEU A 54 11.61 16.23 -5.77
N THR A 55 10.93 16.88 -6.72
CA THR A 55 10.31 18.18 -6.45
C THR A 55 9.06 18.00 -5.58
N ASP A 56 8.55 19.08 -4.98
CA ASP A 56 7.30 19.04 -4.20
C ASP A 56 6.12 18.49 -5.03
N ASP A 57 6.04 18.86 -6.32
CA ASP A 57 5.01 18.36 -7.24
C ASP A 57 5.16 16.85 -7.52
N GLU A 58 6.39 16.35 -7.63
CA GLU A 58 6.65 14.93 -7.85
C GLU A 58 6.40 14.11 -6.58
N LEU A 59 6.75 14.67 -5.42
CA LEU A 59 6.48 14.06 -4.11
C LEU A 59 4.96 13.96 -3.87
N GLY A 60 4.21 15.01 -4.19
CA GLY A 60 2.75 15.00 -4.10
C GLY A 60 2.09 13.96 -5.01
N GLN A 61 2.68 13.67 -6.18
CA GLN A 61 2.18 12.63 -7.10
C GLN A 61 2.36 11.20 -6.58
N LEU A 62 3.26 10.98 -5.61
CA LEU A 62 3.42 9.65 -4.99
C LEU A 62 2.21 9.24 -4.15
N GLY A 63 1.39 10.20 -3.72
CA GLY A 63 0.27 9.94 -2.82
C GLY A 63 0.73 9.23 -1.54
N ARG A 64 0.00 8.18 -1.16
CA ARG A 64 0.28 7.40 0.05
C ARG A 64 1.12 6.14 -0.20
N ASP A 65 1.56 5.90 -1.45
CA ASP A 65 2.35 4.71 -1.81
C ASP A 65 3.64 4.58 -0.98
N PRO A 66 4.44 5.65 -0.74
CA PRO A 66 5.66 5.50 0.04
C PRO A 66 5.38 5.14 1.50
N ILE A 67 4.25 5.61 2.04
CA ILE A 67 3.79 5.27 3.39
C ILE A 67 3.46 3.78 3.47
N LEU A 68 2.65 3.27 2.52
CA LEU A 68 2.30 1.84 2.45
C LEU A 68 3.56 0.94 2.42
N VAL A 69 4.54 1.29 1.59
CA VAL A 69 5.79 0.51 1.48
C VAL A 69 6.64 0.64 2.75
N ALA A 70 6.68 1.81 3.40
CA ALA A 70 7.40 1.99 4.66
C ALA A 70 6.85 1.08 5.77
N TYR A 71 5.52 0.99 5.89
CA TYR A 71 4.88 0.06 6.81
C TYR A 71 5.22 -1.41 6.49
N ALA A 72 5.32 -1.78 5.21
CA ALA A 72 5.74 -3.12 4.83
C ALA A 72 7.24 -3.38 5.13
N MET A 73 8.09 -2.34 5.09
CA MET A 73 9.50 -2.46 5.49
C MET A 73 9.70 -2.61 7.00
N ALA A 74 8.73 -2.20 7.82
CA ALA A 74 8.85 -2.23 9.28
C ALA A 74 8.71 -3.64 9.89
N GLY A 75 8.28 -4.65 9.12
CA GLY A 75 8.14 -6.03 9.59
C GLY A 75 8.33 -7.06 8.47
N ASP A 76 9.13 -8.10 8.73
CA ASP A 76 9.48 -9.13 7.75
C ASP A 76 8.28 -10.03 7.38
N GLU A 77 7.26 -10.07 8.23
CA GLU A 77 6.01 -10.81 8.02
C GLU A 77 5.03 -10.13 7.06
N ARG A 78 5.36 -8.94 6.57
CA ARG A 78 4.44 -8.06 5.83
C ARG A 78 4.64 -8.18 4.32
N CYS A 79 3.56 -7.99 3.58
CA CYS A 79 3.56 -8.04 2.13
C CYS A 79 2.64 -6.97 1.56
N VAL A 80 3.13 -6.22 0.57
CA VAL A 80 2.33 -5.27 -0.19
C VAL A 80 1.53 -6.03 -1.26
N VAL A 81 0.21 -5.86 -1.25
CA VAL A 81 -0.66 -6.43 -2.27
C VAL A 81 -1.14 -5.31 -3.18
N THR A 82 -0.87 -5.42 -4.48
CA THR A 82 -1.22 -4.37 -5.45
C THR A 82 -1.81 -4.95 -6.74
N ALA A 83 -2.71 -4.20 -7.37
CA ALA A 83 -3.26 -4.52 -8.69
C ALA A 83 -2.35 -4.04 -9.84
N GLU A 84 -1.31 -3.26 -9.53
CA GLU A 84 -0.38 -2.78 -10.54
C GLU A 84 0.45 -3.91 -11.16
N VAL A 85 0.68 -3.79 -12.47
CA VAL A 85 1.64 -4.64 -13.20
C VAL A 85 2.99 -3.94 -13.22
N SER A 86 4.06 -4.66 -12.94
CA SER A 86 5.45 -4.17 -13.01
C SER A 86 5.74 -3.47 -14.36
N LYS A 87 6.36 -2.29 -14.28
CA LYS A 87 6.84 -1.47 -15.40
C LYS A 87 8.25 -0.93 -15.06
N PRO A 88 9.29 -1.77 -15.12
CA PRO A 88 10.62 -1.45 -14.58
C PRO A 88 11.36 -0.29 -15.30
N LYS A 89 10.86 0.12 -16.46
CA LYS A 89 11.39 1.29 -17.20
C LYS A 89 10.89 2.62 -16.65
N ARG A 90 9.79 2.65 -15.88
CA ARG A 90 9.32 3.88 -15.23
C ARG A 90 10.30 4.30 -14.12
N LYS A 91 10.44 5.61 -13.93
CA LYS A 91 11.44 6.22 -13.04
C LYS A 91 10.78 7.30 -12.19
N ARG A 92 11.44 7.67 -11.09
CA ARG A 92 11.01 8.73 -10.16
C ARG A 92 9.55 8.49 -9.73
N GLN A 93 8.73 9.53 -9.68
CA GLN A 93 7.31 9.50 -9.32
C GLN A 93 6.44 8.55 -10.15
N ASN A 94 6.87 8.19 -11.35
CA ASN A 94 6.09 7.30 -12.21
C ASN A 94 6.29 5.80 -11.90
N ARG A 95 7.18 5.44 -10.97
CA ARG A 95 7.46 4.03 -10.65
C ARG A 95 6.22 3.33 -10.11
N HIS A 96 6.05 2.07 -10.50
CA HIS A 96 4.99 1.22 -9.99
C HIS A 96 5.42 0.51 -8.70
N ILE A 97 4.46 0.28 -7.80
CA ILE A 97 4.65 -0.32 -6.48
C ILE A 97 5.44 -1.65 -6.53
N PRO A 98 5.17 -2.61 -7.44
CA PRO A 98 5.95 -3.86 -7.50
C PRO A 98 7.43 -3.62 -7.76
N ASP A 99 7.77 -2.59 -8.54
CA ASP A 99 9.17 -2.27 -8.86
C ASP A 99 9.84 -1.49 -7.72
N VAL A 100 9.09 -0.66 -7.00
CA VAL A 100 9.56 0.01 -5.78
C VAL A 100 9.87 -1.03 -4.71
N CYS A 101 8.91 -1.94 -4.43
CA CYS A 101 9.08 -3.02 -3.47
C CYS A 101 10.29 -3.91 -3.80
N ARG A 102 10.46 -4.26 -5.08
CA ARG A 102 11.63 -5.05 -5.54
C ARG A 102 12.96 -4.35 -5.25
N SER A 103 13.06 -3.04 -5.48
CA SER A 103 14.29 -2.28 -5.19
C SER A 103 14.62 -2.22 -3.70
N LEU A 104 13.61 -2.30 -2.83
CA LEU A 104 13.75 -2.21 -1.39
C LEU A 104 13.75 -3.58 -0.69
N SER A 105 13.68 -4.67 -1.46
CA SER A 105 13.56 -6.04 -0.96
C SER A 105 12.32 -6.27 -0.08
N VAL A 106 11.23 -5.55 -0.35
CA VAL A 106 9.93 -5.70 0.31
C VAL A 106 9.11 -6.77 -0.40
N GLN A 107 8.49 -7.67 0.37
CA GLN A 107 7.58 -8.67 -0.21
C GLN A 107 6.40 -7.99 -0.87
N CYS A 108 6.10 -8.36 -2.11
CA CYS A 108 4.98 -7.82 -2.85
C CYS A 108 4.38 -8.87 -3.77
N CYS A 109 3.06 -8.91 -3.85
CA CYS A 109 2.34 -9.80 -4.75
C CYS A 109 1.08 -9.14 -5.32
N ASN A 110 0.46 -9.82 -6.28
CA ASN A 110 -0.84 -9.40 -6.82
C ASN A 110 -1.99 -10.13 -6.12
N THR A 111 -3.21 -9.62 -6.30
CA THR A 111 -4.44 -10.18 -5.70
C THR A 111 -4.67 -11.65 -6.05
N PHE A 112 -4.31 -12.09 -7.27
CA PHE A 112 -4.44 -13.50 -7.65
C PHE A 112 -3.48 -14.41 -6.87
N THR A 113 -2.26 -13.94 -6.62
CA THR A 113 -1.26 -14.67 -5.83
C THR A 113 -1.71 -14.76 -4.38
N LEU A 114 -2.21 -13.66 -3.81
CA LEU A 114 -2.76 -13.64 -2.45
C LEU A 114 -3.93 -14.61 -2.30
N THR A 115 -4.95 -14.50 -3.16
CA THR A 115 -6.16 -15.34 -3.06
C THR A 115 -5.84 -16.82 -3.21
N ARG A 116 -4.91 -17.17 -4.11
CA ARG A 116 -4.41 -18.54 -4.24
C ARG A 116 -3.67 -19.01 -2.99
N ALA A 117 -2.80 -18.17 -2.42
CA ALA A 117 -2.03 -18.50 -1.22
C ALA A 117 -2.95 -18.72 0.01
N LEU A 118 -4.01 -17.92 0.15
CA LEU A 118 -5.01 -18.06 1.20
C LEU A 118 -6.00 -19.21 0.97
N GLY A 119 -5.92 -19.91 -0.17
CA GLY A 119 -6.86 -20.96 -0.53
C GLY A 119 -8.30 -20.44 -0.71
N PHE A 120 -8.45 -19.15 -1.03
CA PHE A 120 -9.76 -18.51 -1.18
C PHE A 120 -10.55 -19.19 -2.31
N ARG A 121 -11.78 -19.59 -2.01
CA ARG A 121 -12.69 -20.23 -2.96
C ARG A 121 -14.06 -19.59 -2.81
N THR A 122 -14.64 -19.14 -3.91
CA THR A 122 -16.05 -18.79 -3.95
C THR A 122 -16.82 -20.05 -4.32
N SER A 123 -17.91 -20.35 -3.60
CA SER A 123 -18.84 -21.42 -3.98
C SER A 123 -19.78 -20.97 -5.11
N TRP A 124 -19.31 -20.10 -6.01
CA TRP A 124 -20.12 -19.53 -7.06
C TRP A 124 -20.54 -20.63 -8.04
N LYS A 125 -21.83 -20.96 -8.01
CA LYS A 125 -22.47 -21.83 -9.00
C LYS A 125 -22.92 -20.90 -10.12
N GLY A 126 -22.19 -20.94 -11.24
CA GLY A 126 -22.54 -20.18 -12.44
C GLY A 126 -23.93 -20.52 -12.97
#